data_AF-A0A2A4FRT3-F1
#
_entry.id   AF-A0A2A4FRT3-F1
#
_cell.length_a   1.000
_cell.length_b   1.000
_cell.length_c   1.000
_cell.angle_alpha   90.00
_cell.angle_beta   90.00
_cell.angle_gamma   90.00
#
_symmetry.space_group_name_H-M   'P 1'
#
loop_
_entity.id
_entity.type
_entity.pdbx_description
1 polymer ?
#
loop_
_entity_poly.entity_id
_entity_poly.type
_entity_poly.pdbx_seq_one_letter_code
_entity_poly.pdbx_strand_id
1 'polypeptide(L)' 'MKDIGIRCGGLMLLLVSALAFSWLYRLVHVVPRSEGTLGQYGIAAVAFLSASVGLGLVALGYSIHDPVEISDRWRSRL' A
#
# COMPACT_ATOMS: atom_id res chain seq x y z
N MET A 1 -13.59 14.67 -8.36
CA MET A 1 -12.79 15.28 -7.27
C MET A 1 -12.48 14.31 -6.13
N LYS A 2 -13.42 13.47 -5.67
CA LYS A 2 -13.19 12.49 -4.59
C LYS A 2 -12.09 11.45 -4.90
N ASP A 3 -12.03 10.90 -6.11
CA ASP A 3 -10.97 9.95 -6.52
C ASP A 3 -9.56 10.52 -6.47
N ILE A 4 -9.39 11.79 -6.84
CA ILE A 4 -8.08 12.45 -6.82
C ILE A 4 -7.55 12.56 -5.39
N GLY A 5 -8.42 12.88 -4.43
CA GLY A 5 -8.04 12.92 -3.02
C GLY A 5 -7.59 11.56 -2.49
N ILE A 6 -8.29 10.49 -2.86
CA ILE A 6 -7.97 9.11 -2.47
C ILE A 6 -6.63 8.67 -3.07
N ARG A 7 -6.41 8.94 -4.36
CA ARG A 7 -5.15 8.61 -5.04
C ARG A 7 -3.98 9.43 -4.50
N CYS A 8 -4.18 10.71 -4.17
CA CYS A 8 -3.17 11.53 -3.49
C CYS A 8 -2.83 10.98 -2.10
N GLY A 9 -3.84 10.56 -1.32
CA GLY A 9 -3.62 9.90 -0.03
C GLY A 9 -2.84 8.59 -0.17
N GLY A 10 -3.17 7.79 -1.19
CA GLY A 10 -2.43 6.57 -1.52
C GLY A 10 -0.98 6.83 -1.93
N LEU A 11 -0.72 7.86 -2.74
CA LEU A 11 0.64 8.29 -3.10
C LEU A 11 1.45 8.74 -1.88
N MET A 12 0.83 9.49 -0.96
CA MET A 12 1.45 9.88 0.31
C MET A 12 1.87 8.66 1.14
N LEU A 13 1.01 7.65 1.24
CA LEU A 13 1.32 6.39 1.92
C LEU A 13 2.45 5.62 1.24
N LEU A 14 2.50 5.61 -0.09
CA LEU A 14 3.61 5.01 -0.83
C LEU A 14 4.94 5.74 -0.59
N LEU A 15 4.93 7.07 -0.47
CA LEU A 15 6.12 7.84 -0.11
C LEU A 15 6.60 7.51 1.30
N VAL A 16 5.68 7.40 2.27
CA VAL A 16 6.00 6.97 3.64
C VAL A 16 6.60 5.57 3.65
N SER A 17 6.04 4.64 2.86
CA SER A 17 6.58 3.29 2.72
C SER A 17 8.00 3.29 2.13
N ALA A 18 8.23 4.04 1.04
CA ALA A 18 9.55 4.15 0.41
C ALA A 18 10.60 4.70 1.38
N LEU A 19 10.24 5.71 2.16
CA LEU A 19 11.10 6.25 3.23
C LEU A 19 11.39 5.19 4.29
N ALA A 20 10.36 4.49 4.79
CA ALA A 20 10.53 3.44 5.81
C ALA A 20 11.43 2.29 5.30
N PHE A 21 11.23 1.83 4.06
CA PHE A 21 12.10 0.82 3.44
C PHE A 21 13.54 1.31 3.26
N SER A 22 13.73 2.56 2.83
CA SER A 22 15.09 3.13 2.69
C SER A 22 15.81 3.22 4.04
N TRP A 23 15.07 3.54 5.10
CA TRP A 23 15.58 3.62 6.46
C TRP A 23 15.93 2.24 7.01
N LEU A 24 15.05 1.26 6.81
CA LEU A 24 15.28 -0.13 7.17
C LEU A 24 16.48 -0.72 6.41
N TYR A 25 16.57 -0.46 5.10
CA TYR A 25 17.68 -0.90 4.25
C TYR A 25 19.01 -0.37 4.78
N ARG A 26 19.08 0.94 5.09
CA ARG A 26 20.26 1.54 5.73
C ARG A 26 20.57 0.90 7.07
N LEU A 27 19.57 0.69 7.93
CA LEU A 27 19.78 0.09 9.25
C LEU A 27 20.38 -1.32 9.16
N VAL A 28 19.89 -2.13 8.22
CA VAL A 28 20.31 -3.53 8.04
C VAL A 28 21.67 -3.62 7.35
N HIS A 29 21.98 -2.74 6.39
CA HIS A 29 23.22 -2.83 5.60
C HIS A 29 24.39 -2.04 6.21
N VAL A 30 24.12 -0.93 6.93
CA VAL A 30 25.18 -0.06 7.49
C VAL A 30 25.64 -0.55 8.87
N VAL A 31 24.76 -1.20 9.63
CA VAL A 31 25.09 -1.73 10.96
C VAL A 31 24.95 -3.25 10.89
N PRO A 32 26.06 -4.02 10.82
CA PRO A 32 26.01 -5.47 10.82
C PRO A 32 25.68 -5.96 12.24
N ARG A 33 24.40 -5.87 12.62
CA ARG A 33 23.84 -6.54 13.80
C ARG A 33 22.96 -7.68 13.32
N SER A 34 23.43 -8.88 13.61
CA SER A 34 22.88 -10.18 13.17
C SER A 34 21.54 -10.56 13.82
N GLU A 35 20.86 -9.66 14.53
CA GLU A 35 19.62 -9.99 15.24
C GLU A 35 18.57 -8.89 14.99
N GLY A 36 17.47 -9.30 14.35
CA GLY A 36 16.33 -8.45 14.05
C GLY A 36 15.78 -7.81 15.31
N THR A 37 16.07 -6.52 15.53
CA THR A 37 15.61 -5.82 16.73
C THR A 37 14.11 -5.54 16.61
N LEU A 38 13.35 -5.53 17.71
CA LEU A 38 11.90 -5.27 17.71
C LEU A 38 11.51 -3.98 16.95
N GLY A 39 12.39 -2.96 16.97
CA GLY A 39 12.24 -1.74 16.18
C GLY A 39 12.35 -1.94 14.65
N GLN A 40 13.20 -2.86 14.17
CA GLN A 40 13.30 -3.17 12.74
C GLN A 40 12.02 -3.87 12.23
N TYR A 41 11.45 -4.77 13.03
CA TYR A 41 10.14 -5.37 12.73
C TYR A 41 9.01 -4.33 12.72
N GLY A 42 9.04 -3.37 13.66
CA GLY A 42 8.10 -2.25 13.65
C GLY A 42 8.18 -1.41 12.37
N ILE A 43 9.39 -1.05 11.94
CA ILE A 43 9.61 -0.29 10.69
C ILE A 43 9.16 -1.10 9.48
N ALA A 44 9.48 -2.41 9.44
CA ALA A 44 9.04 -3.30 8.37
C ALA A 44 7.52 -3.41 8.30
N ALA A 45 6.83 -3.55 9.45
CA ALA A 45 5.38 -3.60 9.50
C ALA A 45 4.74 -2.30 9.00
N VAL A 46 5.27 -1.13 9.42
CA VAL A 46 4.80 0.17 8.93
C VAL A 46 5.04 0.32 7.43
N ALA A 47 6.21 -0.06 6.94
CA ALA A 47 6.54 -0.02 5.51
C ALA A 47 5.58 -0.91 4.69
N PHE A 48 5.31 -2.13 5.16
CA PHE A 48 4.42 -3.07 4.50
C PHE A 48 2.95 -2.63 4.50
N LEU A 49 2.44 -2.18 5.66
CA LEU A 49 1.05 -1.74 5.79
C LEU A 49 0.80 -0.48 4.96
N SER A 50 1.71 0.50 5.02
CA SER A 50 1.60 1.72 4.20
C SER A 50 1.71 1.43 2.70
N ALA A 51 2.60 0.52 2.28
CA ALA A 51 2.67 0.06 0.90
C ALA A 51 1.35 -0.57 0.45
N SER A 52 0.83 -1.53 1.22
CA SER A 52 -0.36 -2.29 0.86
C SER A 52 -1.60 -1.40 0.75
N VAL A 53 -1.82 -0.55 1.76
CA VAL A 53 -2.95 0.39 1.77
C VAL A 53 -2.77 1.47 0.70
N GLY A 54 -1.56 2.03 0.56
CA GLY A 54 -1.26 3.06 -0.44
C GLY A 54 -1.46 2.55 -1.86
N LEU A 55 -0.98 1.34 -2.17
CA LEU A 55 -1.12 0.72 -3.48
C LEU A 55 -2.58 0.36 -3.78
N GLY A 56 -3.33 -0.12 -2.79
CA GLY A 56 -4.78 -0.30 -2.90
C GLY A 56 -5.51 1.00 -3.22
N LEU A 57 -5.23 2.08 -2.49
CA LEU A 57 -5.86 3.39 -2.71
C LEU A 57 -5.50 4.01 -4.07
N VAL A 58 -4.26 3.83 -4.54
CA VAL A 58 -3.83 4.33 -5.86
C VAL A 58 -4.44 3.50 -6.99
N ALA A 59 -4.39 2.18 -6.90
CA ALA A 59 -4.80 1.28 -7.97
C ALA A 59 -6.33 1.15 -8.08
N LEU A 60 -7.02 0.96 -6.96
CA LEU A 60 -8.47 0.77 -6.92
C LEU A 60 -9.22 2.11 -6.83
N GLY A 61 -8.66 3.10 -6.14
CA GLY A 61 -9.32 4.39 -5.93
C GLY A 61 -10.71 4.22 -5.30
N TYR A 62 -11.63 5.13 -5.64
CA TYR A 62 -13.04 4.99 -5.27
C TYR A 62 -13.80 4.02 -6.20
N SER A 63 -13.20 3.68 -7.34
CA SER A 63 -13.77 2.83 -8.39
C SER A 63 -14.01 1.38 -7.96
N ILE A 64 -13.52 0.95 -6.79
CA ILE A 64 -13.91 -0.34 -6.19
C ILE A 64 -15.41 -0.45 -5.91
N HIS A 65 -16.07 0.70 -5.74
CA HIS A 65 -17.51 0.78 -5.56
C HIS A 65 -18.26 0.97 -6.87
N ASP A 66 -17.57 1.08 -8.01
CA ASP A 66 -18.24 1.20 -9.28
C ASP A 66 -18.97 -0.12 -9.60
N PRO A 67 -20.23 -0.04 -10.05
CA PRO A 67 -20.98 -1.22 -10.41
C PRO A 67 -20.28 -1.94 -11.57
N VAL A 68 -19.98 -3.21 -11.36
CA VAL A 68 -19.40 -4.06 -12.40
C VAL A 68 -20.49 -4.40 -13.41
N GLU A 69 -20.30 -4.03 -14.68
CA GLU A 69 -21.21 -4.45 -15.74
C GLU A 69 -21.14 -5.97 -15.92
N ILE A 70 -22.27 -6.62 -15.67
CA ILE A 70 -22.42 -8.05 -15.88
C ILE A 70 -22.73 -8.28 -17.36
N SER A 71 -21.82 -8.98 -18.04
CA SER A 71 -22.01 -9.44 -19.43
C SER A 71 -23.33 -10.19 -19.58
N ASP A 72 -24.04 -10.00 -20.70
CA ASP A 72 -25.41 -10.51 -20.91
C ASP A 72 -25.55 -12.03 -20.72
N ARG A 73 -24.47 -12.79 -20.95
CA ARG A 73 -24.42 -14.25 -20.71
C ARG A 73 -24.76 -14.66 -19.26
N TRP A 74 -24.52 -13.78 -18.28
CA TRP A 74 -24.75 -14.06 -16.85
C TRP A 74 -25.97 -13.31 -16.30
N ARG A 75 -26.50 -12.33 -17.03
CA ARG A 75 -27.66 -11.53 -16.63
C ARG A 75 -28.93 -12.35 -16.45
N SER A 76 -29.07 -13.47 -17.16
CA SER A 76 -30.23 -14.37 -17.07
C SER A 76 -30.24 -15.29 -15.83
N ARG A 77 -29.18 -15.27 -15.02
CA ARG A 77 -29.04 -16.13 -13.82
C ARG A 77 -29.05 -15.37 -12.49
N LEU A 78 -29.25 -14.05 -12.54
CA LEU A 78 -29.44 -13.17 -11.39
C LEU A 78 -30.90 -12.74 -11.33
#